data_AF-A0A1I7XPW1-F1
#
_entry.id   AF-A0A1I7XPW1-F1
#
_cell.length_a   1.000
_cell.length_b   1.000
_cell.length_c   1.000
_cell.angle_alpha   90.00
_cell.angle_beta   90.00
_cell.angle_gamma   90.00
#
_symmetry.space_group_name_H-M   'P 1'
#
loop_
_entity.id
_entity.type
_entity.pdbx_description
1 polymer ?
#
loop_
_entity_poly.entity_id
_entity_poly.type
_entity_poly.pdbx_seq_one_letter_code
_entity_poly.pdbx_strand_id
1 'polypeptide(L)'
;MAWFIHHNLNKQNHWIQKDCMLQQCYAYYLRILTTTLPNMAGTAHWIRQVYLASIPIYPIGYMFVHGFRGDQVWTKAYIERSTFKPSDYLLDLVEGEIDKLDNVKNPKVMITLTDHMEPSVYGGFFLTSGAEVQFPVRVSLDDIEQARRLAANVELDLGVAKHRRKVEVNSKVGDELISRLMLSEIAKKFIIQRQLQIANSGVFFCFPIFAWIGIFSAGYALLSGISTFLGPVVGLVITTGISLAGFKQFMGSFEDYKNRKADEQTVELDDIYLQGAQDYFHSTMKLNRLLRRIMGEEGDQNIDRNGDNKKERISYSARLRHLNDYINKREKLKNSSRIQKVSYSLLLYLAIIFLDEPDSIAAGSLGVRTGLHVALPFFAGFKTTKDALEYFKQNHPNCIDYFGHKIGVQWDTPRGEELAASYVMSENAIRFIMLRDLYAHDGYSALAQRSISWSTWTSFTSIFTYWLHKSARICGGTAMSFITTYSLFITAAWFANKHWHYLYRYITDIYADSVAARSSFAHSEGGKEFYWKQLKRNRILRDMHPSLLPVITLSGDVRGIPTSILMRYDHLKNMYDIKEDNMVLVVVNLNIFIIEDLNEEDDELKVVVDGDD
;
A
#
# COMPACT_ATOMS: atom_id res chain seq x y z
N MET A 1 24.34 25.01 -17.08
CA MET A 1 22.89 24.80 -16.85
C MET A 1 22.52 25.02 -15.37
N ALA A 2 23.05 24.24 -14.41
CA ALA A 2 22.80 24.46 -12.98
C ALA A 2 23.35 25.81 -12.41
N TRP A 3 24.54 26.24 -12.86
CA TRP A 3 25.17 27.48 -12.40
C TRP A 3 24.47 28.78 -12.88
N PHE A 4 23.85 28.76 -14.07
CA PHE A 4 23.15 29.93 -14.62
C PHE A 4 21.72 30.09 -14.05
N ILE A 5 21.11 28.97 -13.63
CA ILE A 5 19.85 28.95 -12.88
C ILE A 5 20.05 29.52 -11.46
N HIS A 6 21.24 29.32 -10.86
CA HIS A 6 21.57 29.79 -9.52
C HIS A 6 21.54 31.32 -9.35
N HIS A 7 21.89 32.11 -10.37
CA HIS A 7 22.05 33.56 -10.22
C HIS A 7 20.75 34.37 -10.38
N ASN A 8 19.72 33.82 -11.04
CA ASN A 8 18.44 34.51 -11.27
C ASN A 8 17.31 34.13 -10.29
N LEU A 9 17.52 33.14 -9.41
CA LEU A 9 16.49 32.59 -8.52
C LEU A 9 16.35 33.31 -7.16
N ASN A 10 17.05 34.42 -6.93
CA ASN A 10 17.19 34.94 -5.56
C ASN A 10 16.00 35.76 -5.01
N LYS A 11 14.83 35.77 -5.66
CA LYS A 11 13.59 36.37 -5.13
C LYS A 11 12.34 35.71 -5.74
N GLN A 12 11.69 34.79 -4.99
CA GLN A 12 10.22 34.56 -4.88
C GLN A 12 9.77 33.08 -4.73
N ASN A 13 9.03 32.82 -3.63
CA ASN A 13 7.92 31.86 -3.38
C ASN A 13 8.03 30.36 -3.78
N HIS A 14 8.00 29.48 -2.76
CA HIS A 14 8.32 28.04 -2.85
C HIS A 14 7.21 27.08 -3.37
N TRP A 15 5.92 27.43 -3.28
CA TRP A 15 4.85 26.65 -3.96
C TRP A 15 4.83 26.91 -5.47
N ILE A 16 5.24 28.11 -5.87
CA ILE A 16 5.51 28.39 -7.27
C ILE A 16 6.82 27.73 -7.66
N GLN A 17 7.84 27.63 -6.81
CA GLN A 17 9.18 27.15 -7.18
C GLN A 17 9.26 25.67 -7.64
N LYS A 18 8.47 24.75 -7.05
CA LYS A 18 8.35 23.36 -7.56
C LYS A 18 7.58 23.28 -8.88
N ASP A 19 6.51 24.07 -9.04
CA ASP A 19 5.76 24.19 -10.30
C ASP A 19 6.53 24.99 -11.37
N CYS A 20 7.38 25.93 -10.98
CA CYS A 20 8.06 26.91 -11.83
C CYS A 20 9.35 26.35 -12.40
N MET A 21 10.08 25.49 -11.68
CA MET A 21 11.22 24.80 -12.30
C MET A 21 10.74 23.85 -13.42
N LEU A 22 9.62 23.14 -13.21
CA LEU A 22 8.99 22.31 -14.24
C LEU A 22 8.40 23.18 -15.38
N GLN A 23 7.68 24.26 -15.05
CA GLN A 23 7.10 25.17 -16.05
C GLN A 23 8.15 25.95 -16.85
N GLN A 24 9.29 26.33 -16.26
CA GLN A 24 10.36 27.06 -16.94
C GLN A 24 11.20 26.12 -17.81
N CYS A 25 11.54 24.92 -17.32
CA CYS A 25 12.14 23.88 -18.15
C CYS A 25 11.22 23.52 -19.32
N TYR A 26 9.90 23.44 -19.08
CA TYR A 26 8.89 23.15 -20.11
C TYR A 26 8.67 24.32 -21.07
N ALA A 27 8.68 25.57 -20.61
CA ALA A 27 8.56 26.77 -21.46
C ALA A 27 9.82 26.98 -22.33
N TYR A 28 11.00 26.69 -21.81
CA TYR A 28 12.25 26.72 -22.57
C TYR A 28 12.29 25.60 -23.62
N TYR A 29 11.83 24.40 -23.26
CA TYR A 29 11.67 23.27 -24.16
C TYR A 29 10.65 23.56 -25.29
N LEU A 30 9.50 24.16 -24.96
CA LEU A 30 8.51 24.64 -25.94
C LEU A 30 9.09 25.71 -26.88
N ARG A 31 9.93 26.62 -26.37
CA ARG A 31 10.55 27.68 -27.17
C ARG A 31 11.51 27.14 -28.23
N ILE A 32 12.32 26.14 -27.86
CA ILE A 32 13.21 25.41 -28.80
C ILE A 32 12.40 24.71 -29.90
N LEU A 33 11.27 24.10 -29.51
CA LEU A 33 10.35 23.40 -30.42
C LEU A 33 9.64 24.33 -31.42
N THR A 34 9.35 25.58 -31.05
CA THR A 34 8.68 26.53 -31.95
C THR A 34 9.59 27.16 -33.00
N THR A 35 10.89 27.24 -32.75
CA THR A 35 11.84 27.95 -33.64
C THR A 35 12.47 27.06 -34.71
N THR A 36 12.26 25.74 -34.64
CA THR A 36 12.84 24.79 -35.59
C THR A 36 11.78 23.77 -35.96
N LEU A 37 11.18 23.84 -37.16
CA LEU A 37 10.67 22.67 -37.89
C LEU A 37 9.98 23.05 -39.23
N PRO A 38 10.53 22.61 -40.37
CA PRO A 38 9.82 22.49 -41.65
C PRO A 38 9.15 21.10 -41.82
N ASN A 39 8.17 21.02 -42.73
CA ASN A 39 7.37 19.87 -43.21
C ASN A 39 6.24 19.32 -42.30
N MET A 40 4.99 19.52 -42.76
CA MET A 40 3.73 19.31 -42.01
C MET A 40 3.39 17.86 -41.63
N ALA A 41 3.90 16.85 -42.33
CA ALA A 41 3.67 15.44 -41.97
C ALA A 41 4.66 14.94 -40.90
N GLY A 42 5.90 15.45 -40.92
CA GLY A 42 6.91 15.15 -39.90
C GLY A 42 6.61 15.84 -38.58
N THR A 43 6.07 17.06 -38.61
CA THR A 43 5.76 17.84 -37.41
C THR A 43 4.72 17.17 -36.52
N ALA A 44 3.66 16.58 -37.08
CA ALA A 44 2.63 15.90 -36.28
C ALA A 44 3.19 14.67 -35.53
N HIS A 45 4.09 13.90 -36.17
CA HIS A 45 4.74 12.77 -35.52
C HIS A 45 5.68 13.24 -34.40
N TRP A 46 6.52 14.24 -34.64
CA TRP A 46 7.42 14.79 -33.62
C TRP A 46 6.67 15.35 -32.42
N ILE A 47 5.58 16.07 -32.65
CA ILE A 47 4.73 16.62 -31.57
C ILE A 47 4.14 15.52 -30.68
N ARG A 48 3.70 14.41 -31.29
CA ARG A 48 3.21 13.24 -30.53
C ARG A 48 4.33 12.60 -29.71
N GLN A 49 5.54 12.48 -30.27
CA GLN A 49 6.71 11.96 -29.53
C GLN A 49 7.11 12.87 -28.37
N VAL A 50 7.09 14.18 -28.59
CA VAL A 50 7.34 15.19 -27.55
C VAL A 50 6.35 15.04 -26.40
N TYR A 51 5.06 14.90 -26.71
CA TYR A 51 4.05 14.71 -25.67
C TYR A 51 4.25 13.39 -24.92
N LEU A 52 4.52 12.29 -25.63
CA LEU A 52 4.82 10.99 -25.00
C LEU A 52 6.07 11.07 -24.10
N ALA A 53 7.09 11.83 -24.50
CA ALA A 53 8.28 12.07 -23.69
C ALA A 53 7.98 12.80 -22.38
N SER A 54 6.84 13.52 -22.27
CA SER A 54 6.43 14.18 -21.02
C SER A 54 5.85 13.24 -19.96
N ILE A 55 5.37 12.06 -20.36
CA ILE A 55 4.81 11.05 -19.46
C ILE A 55 5.82 10.60 -18.39
N PRO A 56 7.06 10.21 -18.72
CA PRO A 56 8.03 9.79 -17.71
C PRO A 56 8.70 10.93 -16.94
N ILE A 57 8.59 12.20 -17.37
CA ILE A 57 9.33 13.33 -16.77
C ILE A 57 8.99 13.49 -15.28
N TYR A 58 7.71 13.55 -14.93
CA TYR A 58 7.31 13.70 -13.53
C TYR A 58 7.66 12.45 -12.69
N PRO A 59 7.35 11.21 -13.10
CA PRO A 59 7.82 10.01 -12.39
C PRO A 59 9.32 10.01 -12.12
N ILE A 60 10.14 10.32 -13.12
CA ILE A 60 11.61 10.36 -12.97
C ILE A 60 12.01 11.47 -11.99
N GLY A 61 11.45 12.68 -12.16
CA GLY A 61 11.74 13.80 -11.25
C GLY A 61 11.28 13.53 -9.82
N TYR A 62 10.11 12.92 -9.64
CA TYR A 62 9.57 12.52 -8.35
C TYR A 62 10.42 11.44 -7.69
N MET A 63 10.81 10.40 -8.43
CA MET A 63 11.74 9.38 -7.96
C MET A 63 13.12 9.95 -7.65
N PHE A 64 13.60 10.94 -8.40
CA PHE A 64 14.86 11.61 -8.10
C PHE A 64 14.77 12.41 -6.80
N VAL A 65 13.70 13.21 -6.67
CA VAL A 65 13.43 14.03 -5.49
C VAL A 65 13.13 13.17 -4.27
N HIS A 66 12.50 12.00 -4.40
CA HIS A 66 12.10 11.15 -3.27
C HIS A 66 12.99 9.93 -3.01
N GLY A 67 13.74 9.47 -4.00
CA GLY A 67 14.55 8.25 -3.96
C GLY A 67 15.99 8.46 -3.51
N PHE A 68 16.59 9.62 -3.76
CA PHE A 68 17.97 9.89 -3.34
C PHE A 68 17.99 10.73 -2.05
N ARG A 69 18.56 10.17 -0.97
CA ARG A 69 18.71 10.84 0.34
C ARG A 69 20.15 10.89 0.80
N GLY A 70 20.46 11.92 1.60
CA GLY A 70 21.78 12.18 2.17
C GLY A 70 22.25 13.63 1.97
N ASP A 71 23.49 13.90 2.39
CA ASP A 71 24.18 15.21 2.26
C ASP A 71 24.82 15.41 0.89
N GLN A 72 24.11 14.99 -0.16
CA GLN A 72 24.55 15.21 -1.53
C GLN A 72 24.36 16.69 -1.91
N VAL A 73 25.27 17.27 -2.68
CA VAL A 73 25.26 18.72 -3.00
C VAL A 73 23.95 19.18 -3.65
N TRP A 74 23.28 18.30 -4.40
CA TRP A 74 22.01 18.61 -5.07
C TRP A 74 20.77 18.55 -4.16
N THR A 75 20.79 17.84 -3.03
CA THR A 75 19.62 17.80 -2.11
C THR A 75 19.36 19.18 -1.51
N LYS A 76 20.42 19.97 -1.29
CA LYS A 76 20.36 21.38 -0.84
C LYS A 76 19.60 22.30 -1.79
N ALA A 77 19.44 21.92 -3.07
CA ALA A 77 18.73 22.75 -4.04
C ALA A 77 17.20 22.64 -3.96
N TYR A 78 16.67 21.59 -3.30
CA TYR A 78 15.23 21.33 -3.25
C TYR A 78 14.69 20.90 -1.87
N ILE A 79 15.56 20.68 -0.90
CA ILE A 79 15.21 20.43 0.51
C ILE A 79 15.80 21.55 1.37
N GLU A 80 14.93 22.34 1.97
CA GLU A 80 15.31 23.35 2.96
C GLU A 80 15.35 22.70 4.35
N ARG A 81 16.55 22.37 4.82
CA ARG A 81 16.78 21.92 6.20
C ARG A 81 17.08 23.13 7.07
N SER A 82 16.49 23.16 8.25
CA SER A 82 16.88 24.11 9.28
C SER A 82 18.34 23.88 9.66
N THR A 83 19.03 24.94 10.06
CA THR A 83 20.43 24.86 10.54
C THR A 83 20.54 24.21 11.92
N PHE A 84 19.42 24.09 12.64
CA PHE A 84 19.36 23.46 13.93
C PHE A 84 19.36 21.93 13.80
N LYS A 85 20.16 21.28 14.65
CA LYS A 85 20.12 19.83 14.79
C LYS A 85 18.93 19.40 15.66
N PRO A 86 18.30 18.25 15.38
CA PRO A 86 17.33 17.63 16.28
C PRO A 86 17.94 17.42 17.68
N SER A 87 17.15 17.58 18.74
CA SER A 87 17.54 17.23 20.10
C SER A 87 17.57 15.71 20.29
N ASP A 88 18.43 15.22 21.18
CA ASP A 88 18.52 13.78 21.50
C ASP A 88 17.16 13.25 22.01
N TYR A 89 16.44 14.04 22.81
CA TYR A 89 15.08 13.71 23.24
C TYR A 89 14.11 13.49 22.07
N LEU A 90 14.20 14.30 21.00
CA LEU A 90 13.36 14.09 19.81
C LEU A 90 13.72 12.79 19.10
N LEU A 91 15.00 12.44 19.04
CA LEU A 91 15.46 11.19 18.45
C LEU A 91 14.94 9.99 19.26
N ASP A 92 15.09 10.02 20.58
CA ASP A 92 14.57 8.98 21.49
C ASP A 92 13.05 8.82 21.34
N LEU A 93 12.32 9.94 21.21
CA LEU A 93 10.87 9.92 21.02
C LEU A 93 10.48 9.32 19.66
N VAL A 94 11.26 9.60 18.61
CA VAL A 94 11.04 9.01 17.29
C VAL A 94 11.31 7.51 17.31
N GLU A 95 12.40 7.07 17.93
CA GLU A 95 12.72 5.64 18.08
C GLU A 95 11.60 4.89 18.80
N GLY A 96 11.10 5.43 19.92
CA GLY A 96 9.98 4.81 20.65
C GLY A 96 8.64 4.79 19.90
N GLU A 97 8.43 5.68 18.92
CA GLU A 97 7.24 5.65 18.05
C GLU A 97 7.42 4.73 16.83
N ILE A 98 8.65 4.57 16.34
CA ILE A 98 8.99 3.63 15.26
C ILE A 98 8.69 2.19 15.67
N ASP A 99 9.00 1.82 16.91
CA ASP A 99 8.72 0.48 17.44
C ASP A 99 7.23 0.11 17.45
N LYS A 100 6.35 1.11 17.36
CA LYS A 100 4.89 0.93 17.29
C LYS A 100 4.36 0.76 15.87
N LEU A 101 5.22 0.84 14.85
CA LEU A 101 4.82 0.63 13.46
C LEU A 101 4.79 -0.86 13.14
N ASP A 102 3.60 -1.37 12.85
CA ASP A 102 3.46 -2.71 12.30
C ASP A 102 4.14 -2.79 10.92
N ASN A 103 4.84 -3.91 10.67
CA ASN A 103 5.39 -4.31 9.36
C ASN A 103 6.64 -3.57 8.85
N VAL A 104 7.44 -2.93 9.71
CA VAL A 104 8.70 -2.29 9.27
C VAL A 104 9.91 -3.05 9.79
N LYS A 105 10.63 -3.74 8.90
CA LYS A 105 11.92 -4.39 9.24
C LYS A 105 13.05 -3.40 8.95
N ASN A 106 13.75 -2.97 10.00
CA ASN A 106 14.92 -2.06 9.94
C ASN A 106 14.66 -0.74 9.20
N PRO A 107 13.77 0.13 9.72
CA PRO A 107 13.51 1.43 9.11
C PRO A 107 14.76 2.29 9.06
N LYS A 108 15.18 2.67 7.84
CA LYS A 108 16.15 3.75 7.65
C LYS A 108 15.41 5.08 7.69
N VAL A 109 15.57 5.81 8.78
CA VAL A 109 14.97 7.14 8.97
C VAL A 109 16.04 8.18 9.20
N MET A 110 15.89 9.35 8.59
CA MET A 110 16.73 10.51 8.85
C MET A 110 15.84 11.64 9.37
N ILE A 111 16.12 12.11 10.58
CA ILE A 111 15.35 13.17 11.21
C ILE A 111 16.05 14.51 10.98
N THR A 112 15.32 15.46 10.42
CA THR A 112 15.80 16.83 10.21
C THR A 112 14.76 17.83 10.72
N LEU A 113 15.18 19.08 10.91
CA LEU A 113 14.27 20.15 11.32
C LEU A 113 13.93 21.04 10.13
N THR A 114 12.76 21.65 10.16
CA THR A 114 12.31 22.66 9.20
C THR A 114 11.80 23.90 9.94
N ASP A 115 12.02 25.07 9.35
CA ASP A 115 11.49 26.34 9.87
C ASP A 115 9.98 26.47 9.60
N HIS A 116 9.39 25.57 8.80
CA HIS A 116 7.95 25.51 8.59
C HIS A 116 7.17 24.97 9.81
N MET A 117 5.90 25.37 9.91
CA MET A 117 5.00 24.96 10.99
C MET A 117 4.39 23.56 10.81
N GLU A 118 4.38 23.05 9.57
CA GLU A 118 3.94 21.71 9.23
C GLU A 118 5.15 20.82 8.96
N PRO A 119 5.15 19.57 9.46
CA PRO A 119 6.18 18.60 9.12
C PRO A 119 6.07 18.18 7.65
N SER A 120 7.16 17.62 7.13
CA SER A 120 7.19 17.05 5.78
C SER A 120 7.94 15.72 5.73
N VAL A 121 7.51 14.85 4.83
CA VAL A 121 8.08 13.51 4.65
C VAL A 121 8.59 13.36 3.23
N TYR A 122 9.78 12.79 3.13
CA TYR A 122 10.57 12.75 1.93
C TYR A 122 11.16 11.34 1.75
N GLY A 123 10.55 10.54 0.89
CA GLY A 123 10.97 9.16 0.62
C GLY A 123 10.01 8.18 1.28
N GLY A 124 10.50 7.00 1.64
CA GLY A 124 9.71 5.97 2.30
C GLY A 124 10.57 4.82 2.79
N PHE A 125 10.09 4.08 3.80
CA PHE A 125 10.87 2.99 4.41
C PHE A 125 11.16 1.83 3.45
N PHE A 126 10.38 1.71 2.38
CA PHE A 126 10.56 0.73 1.31
C PHE A 126 11.64 1.12 0.29
N LEU A 127 12.27 2.31 0.42
CA LEU A 127 13.39 2.74 -0.42
C LEU A 127 14.72 2.40 0.26
N THR A 128 15.73 2.07 -0.54
CA THR A 128 17.09 1.74 -0.05
C THR A 128 17.72 2.90 0.73
N SER A 129 17.43 4.15 0.34
CA SER A 129 17.85 5.37 1.03
C SER A 129 16.98 5.76 2.23
N GLY A 130 15.88 5.04 2.48
CA GLY A 130 14.97 5.31 3.59
C GLY A 130 14.07 6.53 3.43
N ALA A 131 13.59 7.04 4.56
CA ALA A 131 12.74 8.24 4.64
C ALA A 131 13.44 9.37 5.41
N GLU A 132 13.40 10.59 4.86
CA GLU A 132 13.72 11.82 5.60
C GLU A 132 12.42 12.42 6.14
N VAL A 133 12.35 12.61 7.46
CA VAL A 133 11.22 13.23 8.14
C VAL A 133 11.66 14.55 8.73
N GLN A 134 11.06 15.64 8.24
CA GLN A 134 11.34 17.00 8.72
C GLN A 134 10.29 17.43 9.72
N PHE A 135 10.70 17.74 10.94
CA PHE A 135 9.80 18.27 11.97
C PHE A 135 9.98 19.78 12.14
N PRO A 136 8.90 20.53 12.45
CA PRO A 136 9.02 21.92 12.86
C PRO A 136 10.00 22.07 14.02
N VAL A 137 10.85 23.10 14.01
CA VAL A 137 11.87 23.32 15.06
C VAL A 137 11.28 23.23 16.48
N ARG A 138 10.04 23.70 16.67
CA ARG A 138 9.34 23.65 17.96
C ARG A 138 9.10 22.24 18.53
N VAL A 139 9.12 21.20 17.71
CA VAL A 139 8.97 19.80 18.15
C VAL A 139 10.22 19.36 18.92
N SER A 140 11.38 19.93 18.61
CA SER A 140 12.66 19.67 19.27
C SER A 140 12.88 20.45 20.57
N LEU A 141 11.93 21.31 20.97
CA LEU A 141 12.07 22.14 22.17
C LEU A 141 11.59 21.37 23.41
N ASP A 142 12.51 21.17 24.36
CA ASP A 142 12.23 20.39 25.56
C ASP A 142 12.16 21.25 26.82
N ASP A 143 12.92 22.35 26.84
CA ASP A 143 12.94 23.31 27.94
C ASP A 143 12.66 24.74 27.46
N ILE A 144 12.02 25.52 28.34
CA ILE A 144 11.77 26.96 28.18
C ILE A 144 13.09 27.70 27.93
N GLU A 145 14.20 27.29 28.55
CA GLU A 145 15.48 27.95 28.34
C GLU A 145 16.06 27.70 26.94
N GLN A 146 15.92 26.47 26.42
CA GLN A 146 16.27 26.17 25.02
C GLN A 146 15.38 26.97 24.06
N ALA A 147 14.08 27.02 24.33
CA ALA A 147 13.14 27.82 23.55
C ALA A 147 13.48 29.33 23.59
N ARG A 148 13.95 29.83 24.73
CA ARG A 148 14.41 31.22 24.90
C ARG A 148 15.70 31.50 24.13
N ARG A 149 16.68 30.59 24.16
CA ARG A 149 17.93 30.69 23.38
C ARG A 149 17.65 30.64 21.87
N LEU A 150 16.73 29.76 21.46
CA LEU A 150 16.26 29.69 20.08
C LEU A 150 15.58 31.01 19.69
N ALA A 151 14.59 31.48 20.45
CA ALA A 151 13.89 32.72 20.17
C ALA A 151 14.81 33.96 20.13
N ALA A 152 15.91 33.96 20.88
CA ALA A 152 16.89 35.06 20.91
C ALA A 152 17.78 35.11 19.65
N ASN A 153 18.04 33.95 19.06
CA ASN A 153 18.92 33.81 17.89
C ASN A 153 18.16 33.60 16.58
N VAL A 154 16.88 33.23 16.64
CA VAL A 154 16.03 32.99 15.48
C VAL A 154 15.32 34.27 15.09
N GLU A 155 15.69 34.77 13.91
CA GLU A 155 14.80 35.64 13.16
C GLU A 155 13.57 34.82 12.78
N LEU A 156 12.41 35.15 13.33
CA LEU A 156 11.18 34.38 13.13
C LEU A 156 10.75 34.42 11.66
N ASP A 157 11.09 33.36 10.95
CA ASP A 157 10.49 32.98 9.69
C ASP A 157 9.95 31.57 9.85
N LEU A 158 8.82 31.44 10.56
CA LEU A 158 8.11 30.17 10.74
C LEU A 158 7.40 29.70 9.44
N GLY A 159 7.99 29.99 8.28
CA GLY A 159 7.42 29.81 6.94
C GLY A 159 6.30 30.79 6.57
N VAL A 160 6.06 31.83 7.37
CA VAL A 160 4.94 32.77 7.19
C VAL A 160 5.38 34.14 6.67
N ALA A 161 6.50 34.67 7.14
CA ALA A 161 6.92 36.04 6.88
C ALA A 161 7.68 36.17 5.56
N LYS A 162 7.54 37.31 4.85
CA LYS A 162 8.41 37.61 3.69
C LYS A 162 9.75 38.20 4.12
N HIS A 163 9.79 38.77 5.32
CA HIS A 163 10.94 39.44 5.90
C HIS A 163 11.15 38.95 7.33
N ARG A 164 12.36 38.48 7.60
CA ARG A 164 12.83 38.06 8.90
C ARG A 164 12.76 39.23 9.90
N ARG A 165 12.06 39.05 11.03
CA ARG A 165 12.00 40.03 12.13
C ARG A 165 12.56 39.43 13.41
N LYS A 166 13.43 40.18 14.09
CA LYS A 166 13.88 39.84 15.44
C LYS A 166 12.80 40.25 16.44
N VAL A 167 12.36 39.31 17.26
CA VAL A 167 11.44 39.58 18.37
C VAL A 167 12.26 39.79 19.63
N GLU A 168 11.98 40.86 20.37
CA GLU A 168 12.61 41.08 21.68
C GLU A 168 12.11 40.04 22.68
N VAL A 169 12.99 39.10 23.03
CA VAL A 169 12.68 37.94 23.88
C VAL A 169 12.36 38.34 25.32
N ASN A 170 12.91 39.45 25.81
CA ASN A 170 12.68 39.95 27.18
C ASN A 170 11.38 40.77 27.33
N SER A 171 10.50 40.72 26.34
CA SER A 171 9.19 41.37 26.40
C SER A 171 8.11 40.38 26.87
N LYS A 172 6.99 40.90 27.41
CA LYS A 172 5.80 40.07 27.71
C LYS A 172 5.32 39.24 26.51
N VAL A 173 5.51 39.78 25.31
CA VAL A 173 5.18 39.12 24.04
C VAL A 173 6.17 37.99 23.73
N GLY A 174 7.44 38.15 24.08
CA GLY A 174 8.48 37.12 23.97
C GLY A 174 8.21 35.93 24.90
N ASP A 175 7.86 36.17 26.16
CA ASP A 175 7.47 35.09 27.09
C ASP A 175 6.19 34.38 26.63
N GLU A 176 5.19 35.12 26.12
CA GLU A 176 3.98 34.51 25.54
C GLU A 176 4.33 33.66 24.30
N LEU A 177 5.25 34.11 23.45
CA LEU A 177 5.72 33.38 22.28
C LEU A 177 6.43 32.08 22.67
N ILE A 178 7.35 32.13 23.62
CA ILE A 178 8.06 30.95 24.13
C ILE A 178 7.07 29.93 24.69
N SER A 179 6.11 30.37 25.51
CA SER A 179 5.10 29.47 26.09
C SER A 179 4.26 28.76 25.02
N ARG A 180 4.01 29.42 23.87
CA ARG A 180 3.22 28.86 22.76
C ARG A 180 4.04 28.04 21.79
N LEU A 181 5.37 28.17 21.78
CA LEU A 181 6.24 27.31 20.98
C LEU A 181 6.27 25.89 21.57
N MET A 182 6.25 25.76 22.90
CA MET A 182 6.22 24.48 23.59
C MET A 182 5.00 23.63 23.18
N LEU A 183 5.26 22.35 22.91
CA LEU A 183 4.24 21.34 22.62
C LEU A 183 4.17 20.34 23.78
N SER A 184 2.98 19.84 24.08
CA SER A 184 2.83 18.71 25.00
C SER A 184 3.52 17.47 24.41
N GLU A 185 4.03 16.57 25.25
CA GLU A 185 4.66 15.33 24.77
C GLU A 185 3.71 14.50 23.92
N ILE A 186 2.42 14.46 24.29
CA ILE A 186 1.39 13.73 23.56
C ILE A 186 1.19 14.34 22.16
N ALA A 187 1.24 15.67 22.03
CA ALA A 187 1.21 16.35 20.73
C ALA A 187 2.46 16.02 19.88
N LYS A 188 3.65 15.95 20.49
CA LYS A 188 4.87 15.52 19.79
C LYS A 188 4.72 14.09 19.25
N LYS A 189 4.26 13.15 20.09
CA LYS A 189 3.98 11.74 19.70
C LYS A 189 3.01 11.64 18.53
N PHE A 190 1.90 12.39 18.56
CA PHE A 190 0.94 12.43 17.45
C PHE A 190 1.59 12.87 16.12
N ILE A 191 2.34 13.98 16.12
CA ILE A 191 2.97 14.49 14.90
C ILE A 191 3.98 13.49 14.34
N ILE A 192 4.80 12.90 15.23
CA ILE A 192 5.82 11.91 14.87
C ILE A 192 5.14 10.70 14.22
N GLN A 193 4.20 10.08 14.92
CA GLN A 193 3.55 8.87 14.45
C GLN A 193 2.81 9.08 13.13
N ARG A 194 2.18 10.24 12.97
CA ARG A 194 1.56 10.66 11.70
C ARG A 194 2.56 10.71 10.54
N GLN A 195 3.75 11.27 10.75
CA GLN A 195 4.75 11.34 9.67
C GLN A 195 5.33 9.96 9.35
N LEU A 196 5.55 9.13 10.37
CA LEU A 196 6.03 7.77 10.20
C LEU A 196 5.04 6.91 9.40
N GLN A 197 3.74 7.05 9.65
CA GLN A 197 2.71 6.38 8.84
C GLN A 197 2.72 6.82 7.37
N ILE A 198 2.96 8.12 7.11
CA ILE A 198 3.11 8.62 5.74
C ILE A 198 4.34 8.00 5.07
N ALA A 199 5.47 7.93 5.79
CA ALA A 199 6.72 7.33 5.30
C ALA A 199 6.60 5.81 5.05
N ASN A 200 5.75 5.11 5.81
CA ASN A 200 5.50 3.69 5.65
C ASN A 200 4.55 3.36 4.47
N SER A 201 3.74 4.33 4.03
CA SER A 201 2.73 4.11 3.00
C SER A 201 3.29 4.20 1.58
N GLY A 202 3.64 3.05 0.99
CA GLY A 202 3.99 2.95 -0.44
C GLY A 202 2.86 3.42 -1.38
N VAL A 203 1.60 3.35 -0.91
CA VAL A 203 0.45 3.87 -1.66
C VAL A 203 0.55 5.39 -1.80
N PHE A 204 0.83 6.13 -0.72
CA PHE A 204 0.94 7.60 -0.79
C PHE A 204 2.11 8.04 -1.67
N PHE A 205 3.18 7.24 -1.72
CA PHE A 205 4.32 7.51 -2.59
C PHE A 205 4.02 7.26 -4.07
N CYS A 206 3.40 6.13 -4.42
CA CYS A 206 3.21 5.75 -5.83
C CYS A 206 2.01 6.45 -6.49
N PHE A 207 1.00 6.89 -5.73
CA PHE A 207 -0.24 7.40 -6.30
C PHE A 207 -0.09 8.65 -7.20
N PRO A 208 0.74 9.66 -6.84
CA PRO A 208 1.05 10.78 -7.73
C PRO A 208 1.67 10.36 -9.07
N ILE A 209 2.55 9.36 -9.05
CA ILE A 209 3.22 8.82 -10.24
C ILE A 209 2.18 8.22 -11.18
N PHE A 210 1.32 7.33 -10.66
CA PHE A 210 0.28 6.69 -11.47
C PHE A 210 -0.75 7.69 -11.99
N ALA A 211 -1.11 8.69 -11.21
CA ALA A 211 -2.03 9.73 -11.64
C ALA A 211 -1.46 10.58 -12.78
N TRP A 212 -0.17 10.95 -12.71
CA TRP A 212 0.50 11.64 -13.82
C TRP A 212 0.47 10.80 -15.10
N ILE A 213 0.88 9.54 -14.99
CA ILE A 213 0.88 8.60 -16.14
C ILE A 213 -0.54 8.46 -16.70
N GLY A 214 -1.55 8.29 -15.85
CA GLY A 214 -2.95 8.15 -16.28
C GLY A 214 -3.48 9.41 -16.97
N ILE A 215 -3.29 10.58 -16.37
CA ILE A 215 -3.79 11.86 -16.91
C ILE A 215 -3.10 12.20 -18.23
N PHE A 216 -1.78 12.09 -18.32
CA PHE A 216 -1.07 12.35 -19.58
C PHE A 216 -1.34 11.26 -20.62
N SER A 217 -1.52 9.99 -20.24
CA SER A 217 -1.90 8.95 -21.21
C SER A 217 -3.29 9.21 -21.80
N ALA A 218 -4.26 9.65 -20.97
CA ALA A 218 -5.57 10.09 -21.44
C ALA A 218 -5.46 11.36 -22.31
N GLY A 219 -4.60 12.29 -21.92
CA GLY A 219 -4.30 13.47 -22.71
C GLY A 219 -3.70 13.12 -24.08
N TYR A 220 -2.90 12.08 -24.23
CA TYR A 220 -2.40 11.67 -25.55
C TYR A 220 -3.54 11.27 -26.52
N ALA A 221 -4.60 10.63 -26.02
CA ALA A 221 -5.79 10.33 -26.83
C ALA A 221 -6.53 11.63 -27.22
N LEU A 222 -6.67 12.57 -26.29
CA LEU A 222 -7.25 13.90 -26.54
C LEU A 222 -6.43 14.67 -27.58
N LEU A 223 -5.09 14.64 -27.48
CA LEU A 223 -4.17 15.25 -28.44
C LEU A 223 -4.41 14.70 -29.84
N SER A 224 -4.56 13.38 -29.97
CA SER A 224 -4.82 12.74 -31.25
C SER A 224 -6.12 13.24 -31.87
N GLY A 225 -7.18 13.40 -31.07
CA GLY A 225 -8.45 13.98 -31.51
C GLY A 225 -8.34 15.45 -31.92
N ILE A 226 -7.85 16.31 -31.02
CA ILE A 226 -7.75 17.76 -31.25
C ILE A 226 -6.80 18.09 -32.40
N SER A 227 -5.70 17.34 -32.54
CA SER A 227 -4.70 17.56 -33.60
C SER A 227 -5.29 17.43 -35.00
N THR A 228 -6.36 16.63 -35.17
CA THR A 228 -7.06 16.45 -36.45
C THR A 228 -7.89 17.69 -36.82
N PHE A 229 -8.41 18.42 -35.84
CA PHE A 229 -9.30 19.57 -36.07
C PHE A 229 -8.57 20.91 -36.08
N LEU A 230 -7.65 21.13 -35.11
CA LEU A 230 -7.00 22.42 -34.88
C LEU A 230 -5.52 22.44 -35.30
N GLY A 231 -5.03 21.33 -35.85
CA GLY A 231 -3.62 21.15 -36.17
C GLY A 231 -2.78 20.69 -34.96
N PRO A 232 -1.60 20.10 -35.20
CA PRO A 232 -0.85 19.37 -34.17
C PRO A 232 -0.25 20.29 -33.09
N VAL A 233 0.21 21.50 -33.45
CA VAL A 233 0.82 22.44 -32.50
C VAL A 233 -0.23 22.97 -31.51
N VAL A 234 -1.38 23.41 -32.00
CA VAL A 234 -2.49 23.89 -31.16
C VAL A 234 -3.03 22.75 -30.30
N GLY A 235 -3.17 21.56 -30.89
CA GLY A 235 -3.53 20.35 -30.15
C GLY A 235 -2.60 20.06 -28.99
N LEU A 236 -1.27 20.17 -29.18
CA LEU A 236 -0.27 19.96 -28.12
C LEU A 236 -0.46 20.94 -26.97
N VAL A 237 -0.53 22.24 -27.27
CA VAL A 237 -0.64 23.30 -26.25
C VAL A 237 -1.91 23.12 -25.42
N ILE A 238 -3.06 22.92 -26.09
CA ILE A 238 -4.35 22.75 -25.41
C ILE A 238 -4.32 21.49 -24.54
N THR A 239 -3.87 20.36 -25.10
CA THR A 239 -3.90 19.07 -24.40
C THR A 239 -2.95 19.06 -23.20
N THR A 240 -1.74 19.59 -23.34
CA THR A 240 -0.82 19.70 -22.20
C THR A 240 -1.38 20.66 -21.15
N GLY A 241 -1.97 21.79 -21.55
CA GLY A 241 -2.62 22.72 -20.62
C GLY A 241 -3.72 22.04 -19.79
N ILE A 242 -4.60 21.27 -20.44
CA ILE A 242 -5.65 20.49 -19.77
C ILE A 242 -5.05 19.43 -18.85
N SER A 243 -4.03 18.70 -19.32
CA SER A 243 -3.37 17.63 -18.54
C SER A 243 -2.70 18.19 -17.28
N LEU A 244 -2.00 19.31 -17.40
CA LEU A 244 -1.36 20.00 -16.27
C LEU A 244 -2.39 20.56 -15.29
N ALA A 245 -3.48 21.16 -15.78
CA ALA A 245 -4.56 21.65 -14.93
C ALA A 245 -5.24 20.50 -14.17
N GLY A 246 -5.53 19.39 -14.86
CA GLY A 246 -6.09 18.18 -14.26
C GLY A 246 -5.16 17.60 -13.19
N PHE A 247 -3.86 17.48 -13.49
CA PHE A 247 -2.89 16.99 -12.52
C PHE A 247 -2.75 17.92 -11.31
N LYS A 248 -2.74 19.24 -11.49
CA LYS A 248 -2.70 20.22 -10.39
C LYS A 248 -3.92 20.11 -9.48
N GLN A 249 -5.12 19.97 -10.06
CA GLN A 249 -6.36 19.77 -9.30
C GLN A 249 -6.34 18.46 -8.52
N PHE A 250 -5.87 17.39 -9.16
CA PHE A 250 -5.67 16.09 -8.55
C PHE A 250 -4.70 16.18 -7.37
N MET A 251 -3.50 16.75 -7.56
CA MET A 251 -2.45 16.77 -6.56
C MET A 251 -2.89 17.42 -5.26
N GLY A 252 -3.55 18.57 -5.31
CA GLY A 252 -3.98 19.15 -4.05
C GLY A 252 -5.18 18.43 -3.43
N SER A 253 -6.04 17.75 -4.22
CA SER A 253 -7.09 16.89 -3.64
C SER A 253 -6.48 15.66 -2.96
N PHE A 254 -5.42 15.13 -3.56
CA PHE A 254 -4.62 14.04 -3.01
C PHE A 254 -3.89 14.45 -1.73
N GLU A 255 -3.28 15.64 -1.68
CA GLU A 255 -2.64 16.16 -0.46
C GLU A 255 -3.66 16.34 0.69
N ASP A 256 -4.86 16.87 0.39
CA ASP A 256 -5.94 17.00 1.38
C ASP A 256 -6.36 15.62 1.90
N TYR A 257 -6.52 14.64 1.01
CA TYR A 257 -6.85 13.25 1.35
C TYR A 257 -5.75 12.58 2.17
N LYS A 258 -4.49 12.69 1.74
CA LYS A 258 -3.30 12.14 2.40
C LYS A 258 -3.22 12.66 3.84
N ASN A 259 -3.37 13.97 4.03
CA ASN A 259 -3.29 14.60 5.35
C ASN A 259 -4.41 14.12 6.28
N ARG A 260 -5.67 14.06 5.80
CA ARG A 260 -6.79 13.55 6.58
C ARG A 260 -6.63 12.07 6.92
N LYS A 261 -6.19 11.26 5.94
CA LYS A 261 -6.06 9.83 6.15
C LYS A 261 -4.94 9.49 7.13
N ALA A 262 -3.82 10.21 7.06
CA ALA A 262 -2.75 10.10 8.05
C ALA A 262 -3.24 10.48 9.46
N ASP A 263 -4.02 11.56 9.59
CA ASP A 263 -4.60 11.95 10.89
C ASP A 263 -5.53 10.85 11.46
N GLU A 264 -6.41 10.28 10.62
CA GLU A 264 -7.27 9.15 10.99
C GLU A 264 -6.46 7.94 11.45
N GLN A 265 -5.48 7.51 10.65
CA GLN A 265 -4.67 6.32 10.93
C GLN A 265 -3.84 6.46 12.21
N THR A 266 -3.40 7.67 12.55
CA THR A 266 -2.63 7.90 13.78
C THR A 266 -3.51 7.79 15.01
N VAL A 267 -4.71 8.37 14.94
CA VAL A 267 -5.68 8.34 16.04
C VAL A 267 -6.37 6.98 16.18
N GLU A 268 -6.34 6.14 15.14
CA GLU A 268 -6.79 4.75 15.21
C GLU A 268 -5.92 3.87 16.11
N LEU A 269 -4.65 4.20 16.29
CA LEU A 269 -3.71 3.41 17.09
C LEU A 269 -4.05 3.43 18.58
N ASP A 270 -4.30 4.62 19.14
CA ASP A 270 -4.56 4.82 20.57
C ASP A 270 -5.28 6.16 20.80
N ASP A 271 -6.12 6.21 21.85
CA ASP A 271 -6.85 7.40 22.29
C ASP A 271 -5.89 8.50 22.78
N ILE A 272 -4.67 8.14 23.19
CA ILE A 272 -3.60 9.09 23.52
C ILE A 272 -3.29 9.99 22.31
N TYR A 273 -3.29 9.45 21.08
CA TYR A 273 -3.01 10.24 19.89
C TYR A 273 -4.15 11.20 19.51
N LEU A 274 -5.39 10.89 19.90
CA LEU A 274 -6.51 11.82 19.76
C LEU A 274 -6.26 13.08 20.59
N GLN A 275 -5.91 12.90 21.87
CA GLN A 275 -5.59 14.02 22.74
C GLN A 275 -4.38 14.80 22.20
N GLY A 276 -3.37 14.10 21.69
CA GLY A 276 -2.21 14.72 21.03
C GLY A 276 -2.58 15.56 19.80
N ALA A 277 -3.50 15.07 18.96
CA ALA A 277 -4.00 15.80 17.80
C ALA A 277 -4.72 17.09 18.22
N GLN A 278 -5.60 17.01 19.22
CA GLN A 278 -6.32 18.16 19.76
C GLN A 278 -5.35 19.21 20.33
N ASP A 279 -4.39 18.77 21.15
CA ASP A 279 -3.36 19.63 21.72
C ASP A 279 -2.52 20.30 20.64
N TYR A 280 -2.06 19.55 19.63
CA TYR A 280 -1.27 20.07 18.53
C TYR A 280 -2.04 21.15 17.75
N PHE A 281 -3.24 20.83 17.27
CA PHE A 281 -4.02 21.77 16.45
C PHE A 281 -4.40 23.02 17.24
N HIS A 282 -4.81 22.89 18.50
CA HIS A 282 -5.12 24.05 19.34
C HIS A 282 -3.88 24.88 19.66
N SER A 283 -2.75 24.26 19.98
CA SER A 283 -1.49 24.96 20.27
C SER A 283 -1.00 25.72 19.03
N THR A 284 -1.00 25.08 17.85
CA THR A 284 -0.58 25.70 16.59
C THR A 284 -1.49 26.85 16.18
N MET A 285 -2.83 26.71 16.28
CA MET A 285 -3.74 27.83 16.03
C MET A 285 -3.52 28.99 17.01
N LYS A 286 -3.27 28.72 18.30
CA LYS A 286 -2.95 29.76 19.30
C LYS A 286 -1.65 30.47 18.96
N LEU A 287 -0.61 29.72 18.58
CA LEU A 287 0.68 30.28 18.14
C LEU A 287 0.49 31.16 16.89
N ASN A 288 -0.23 30.70 15.88
CA ASN A 288 -0.51 31.46 14.67
C ASN A 288 -1.27 32.77 14.96
N ARG A 289 -2.23 32.78 15.90
CA ARG A 289 -2.90 34.02 16.32
C ARG A 289 -1.95 35.01 16.98
N LEU A 290 -0.94 34.53 17.72
CA LEU A 290 0.08 35.39 18.29
C LEU A 290 1.00 35.94 17.20
N LEU A 291 1.47 35.09 16.29
CA LEU A 291 2.29 35.50 15.14
C LEU A 291 1.56 36.52 14.28
N ARG A 292 0.26 36.35 14.05
CA ARG A 292 -0.58 37.33 13.35
C ARG A 292 -0.48 38.72 13.98
N ARG A 293 -0.53 38.82 15.31
CA ARG A 293 -0.39 40.10 16.05
C ARG A 293 1.02 40.67 15.95
N ILE A 294 2.05 39.82 16.09
CA ILE A 294 3.46 40.23 16.06
C ILE A 294 3.86 40.73 14.66
N MET A 295 3.37 40.10 13.60
CA MET A 295 3.73 40.43 12.22
C MET A 295 2.92 41.61 11.65
N GLY A 296 1.82 42.01 12.29
CA GLY A 296 0.96 43.10 11.82
C GLY A 296 0.31 42.77 10.48
N GLU A 297 0.48 43.66 9.49
CA GLU A 297 -0.15 43.53 8.17
C GLU A 297 0.24 42.24 7.43
N GLU A 298 1.51 41.80 7.50
CA GLU A 298 1.95 40.53 6.92
C GLU A 298 1.26 39.33 7.60
N GLY A 299 1.00 39.43 8.91
CA GLY A 299 0.24 38.44 9.66
C GLY A 299 -1.22 38.36 9.23
N ASP A 300 -1.87 39.51 9.05
CA ASP A 300 -3.26 39.60 8.59
C ASP A 300 -3.46 39.06 7.17
N GLN A 301 -2.47 39.24 6.29
CA GLN A 301 -2.49 38.70 4.93
C GLN A 301 -2.39 37.17 4.89
N ASN A 302 -1.63 36.57 5.82
CA ASN A 302 -1.29 35.14 5.75
C ASN A 302 -2.03 34.25 6.76
N ILE A 303 -2.54 34.80 7.86
CA ILE A 303 -3.18 34.04 8.95
C ILE A 303 -4.60 34.55 9.20
N ASP A 304 -5.58 33.66 9.29
CA ASP A 304 -6.97 34.00 9.60
C ASP A 304 -7.22 34.19 11.12
N ARG A 305 -8.36 34.75 11.52
CA ARG A 305 -8.62 35.22 12.90
C ARG A 305 -8.67 34.04 13.87
N ASN A 306 -9.05 32.88 13.37
CA ASN A 306 -9.06 31.62 14.09
C ASN A 306 -7.66 30.96 14.21
N GLY A 307 -6.61 31.51 13.58
CA GLY A 307 -5.25 30.95 13.59
C GLY A 307 -4.94 30.00 12.45
N ASP A 308 -5.85 29.81 11.49
CA ASP A 308 -5.60 29.02 10.29
C ASP A 308 -4.67 29.77 9.33
N ASN A 309 -3.77 29.04 8.67
CA ASN A 309 -2.90 29.61 7.64
C ASN A 309 -3.66 29.69 6.30
N LYS A 310 -3.75 30.89 5.72
CA LYS A 310 -4.46 31.12 4.44
C LYS A 310 -3.74 30.51 3.23
N LYS A 311 -2.44 30.22 3.35
CA LYS A 311 -1.67 29.56 2.29
C LYS A 311 -1.88 28.04 2.28
N GLU A 312 -2.28 27.46 3.40
CA GLU A 312 -2.53 26.02 3.50
C GLU A 312 -3.87 25.67 2.84
N ARG A 313 -3.87 24.59 2.06
CA ARG A 313 -5.06 24.14 1.34
C ARG A 313 -6.12 23.55 2.28
N ILE A 314 -5.67 22.83 3.31
CA ILE A 314 -6.51 22.32 4.38
C ILE A 314 -6.13 22.98 5.69
N SER A 315 -7.09 23.61 6.35
CA SER A 315 -6.83 24.36 7.57
C SER A 315 -6.79 23.46 8.81
N TYR A 316 -6.05 23.88 9.85
CA TYR A 316 -6.00 23.17 11.13
C TYR A 316 -7.38 22.98 11.73
N SER A 317 -8.23 24.02 11.69
CA SER A 317 -9.62 23.93 12.19
C SER A 317 -10.49 22.95 11.39
N ALA A 318 -10.23 22.77 10.08
CA ALA A 318 -10.94 21.80 9.26
C ALA A 318 -10.50 20.37 9.56
N ARG A 319 -9.18 20.14 9.75
CA ARG A 319 -8.62 18.84 10.15
C ARG A 319 -9.15 18.39 11.50
N LEU A 320 -9.13 19.30 12.50
CA LEU A 320 -9.65 19.02 13.83
C LEU A 320 -11.15 18.67 13.83
N ARG A 321 -11.97 19.41 13.08
CA ARG A 321 -13.40 19.09 12.91
C ARG A 321 -13.61 17.72 12.29
N HIS A 322 -12.89 17.43 11.22
CA HIS A 322 -12.96 16.15 10.54
C HIS A 322 -12.60 14.98 11.47
N LEU A 323 -11.56 15.14 12.28
CA LEU A 323 -11.13 14.14 13.25
C LEU A 323 -12.23 13.86 14.31
N ASN A 324 -12.85 14.91 14.85
CA ASN A 324 -13.94 14.77 15.81
C ASN A 324 -15.17 14.10 15.17
N ASP A 325 -15.52 14.45 13.94
CA ASP A 325 -16.61 13.81 13.19
C ASP A 325 -16.32 12.33 12.92
N TYR A 326 -15.07 12.01 12.58
CA TYR A 326 -14.61 10.64 12.35
C TYR A 326 -14.79 9.77 13.60
N ILE A 327 -14.37 10.27 14.77
CA ILE A 327 -14.49 9.55 16.05
C ILE A 327 -15.94 9.37 16.45
N ASN A 328 -16.75 10.42 16.37
CA ASN A 328 -18.17 10.35 16.65
C ASN A 328 -18.86 9.29 15.78
N LYS A 329 -18.46 9.18 14.50
CA LYS A 329 -18.97 8.15 13.59
C LYS A 329 -18.48 6.75 13.97
N ARG A 330 -17.21 6.60 14.36
CA ARG A 330 -16.62 5.34 14.83
C ARG A 330 -17.34 4.83 16.08
N GLU A 331 -17.60 5.68 17.07
CA GLU A 331 -18.32 5.31 18.29
C GLU A 331 -19.75 4.86 17.99
N LYS A 332 -20.45 5.60 17.12
CA LYS A 332 -21.79 5.20 16.64
C LYS A 332 -21.76 3.83 15.96
N LEU A 333 -20.78 3.56 15.11
CA LEU A 333 -20.63 2.27 14.43
C LEU A 333 -20.28 1.14 15.40
N LYS A 334 -19.42 1.38 16.40
CA LYS A 334 -19.07 0.39 17.45
C LYS A 334 -20.28 0.04 18.31
N ASN A 335 -21.17 1.01 18.54
CA ASN A 335 -22.43 0.80 19.24
C ASN A 335 -23.47 0.08 18.37
N SER A 336 -23.54 0.37 17.07
CA SER A 336 -24.43 -0.31 16.12
C SER A 336 -23.99 -1.74 15.78
N SER A 337 -22.69 -2.03 15.68
CA SER A 337 -22.17 -3.37 15.36
C SER A 337 -22.36 -4.38 16.50
N ARG A 338 -22.52 -3.91 17.76
CA ARG A 338 -23.00 -4.74 18.87
C ARG A 338 -24.47 -5.16 18.70
N ILE A 339 -25.29 -4.34 18.01
CA ILE A 339 -26.72 -4.60 17.77
C ILE A 339 -26.91 -5.45 16.49
N GLN A 340 -25.98 -5.39 15.54
CA GLN A 340 -26.10 -6.04 14.23
C GLN A 340 -25.63 -7.51 14.18
N LYS A 341 -25.38 -8.15 15.33
CA LYS A 341 -25.13 -9.60 15.44
C LYS A 341 -26.38 -10.48 15.18
N VAL A 342 -27.54 -9.90 14.90
CA VAL A 342 -28.82 -10.65 14.73
C VAL A 342 -29.23 -10.84 13.25
N SER A 343 -28.55 -10.22 12.28
CA SER A 343 -28.98 -10.27 10.87
C SER A 343 -28.23 -11.32 10.03
N TYR A 344 -28.14 -12.56 10.52
CA TYR A 344 -27.60 -13.71 9.76
C TYR A 344 -28.64 -14.37 8.82
N SER A 345 -29.84 -13.80 8.70
CA SER A 345 -30.99 -14.44 8.06
C SER A 345 -31.06 -14.30 6.53
N LEU A 346 -30.26 -13.44 5.88
CA LEU A 346 -30.40 -13.18 4.44
C LEU A 346 -29.37 -13.89 3.53
N LEU A 347 -28.32 -14.50 4.09
CA LEU A 347 -27.20 -15.07 3.32
C LEU A 347 -27.27 -16.60 3.10
N LEU A 348 -28.20 -17.29 3.76
CA LEU A 348 -28.36 -18.74 3.62
C LEU A 348 -28.86 -19.16 2.22
N TYR A 349 -29.44 -18.23 1.45
CA TYR A 349 -30.10 -18.55 0.18
C TYR A 349 -29.15 -18.65 -1.03
N LEU A 350 -27.96 -18.04 -0.96
CA LEU A 350 -26.95 -18.12 -2.04
C LEU A 350 -25.98 -19.30 -1.89
N ALA A 351 -25.80 -19.82 -0.66
CA ALA A 351 -24.90 -20.93 -0.37
C ALA A 351 -25.42 -22.31 -0.84
N ILE A 352 -26.71 -22.44 -1.13
CA ILE A 352 -27.34 -23.72 -1.55
C ILE A 352 -26.95 -24.10 -2.99
N ILE A 353 -26.32 -23.20 -3.77
CA ILE A 353 -26.05 -23.43 -5.20
C ILE A 353 -24.68 -24.11 -5.46
N PHE A 354 -23.74 -24.12 -4.51
CA PHE A 354 -22.42 -24.76 -4.67
C PHE A 354 -22.27 -25.99 -3.76
N LEU A 355 -22.97 -27.07 -4.08
CA LEU A 355 -23.02 -28.30 -3.26
C LEU A 355 -21.82 -29.25 -3.42
N ASP A 356 -20.91 -29.00 -4.36
CA ASP A 356 -19.87 -29.98 -4.75
C ASP A 356 -18.42 -29.59 -4.39
N GLU A 357 -18.18 -28.44 -3.77
CA GLU A 357 -16.82 -27.97 -3.44
C GLU A 357 -16.35 -28.51 -2.07
N PRO A 358 -15.22 -29.24 -2.00
CA PRO A 358 -14.71 -29.86 -0.77
C PRO A 358 -13.99 -28.88 0.18
N ASP A 359 -13.89 -27.60 -0.17
CA ASP A 359 -13.25 -26.52 0.59
C ASP A 359 -14.17 -25.28 0.63
N SER A 360 -13.82 -24.27 1.42
CA SER A 360 -14.58 -23.02 1.49
C SER A 360 -14.43 -22.18 0.22
N ILE A 361 -15.49 -21.44 -0.11
CA ILE A 361 -15.52 -20.51 -1.25
C ILE A 361 -15.62 -19.09 -0.72
N ALA A 362 -14.61 -18.28 -1.01
CA ALA A 362 -14.56 -16.89 -0.62
C ALA A 362 -14.63 -15.95 -1.83
N ALA A 363 -15.42 -14.89 -1.71
CA ALA A 363 -15.54 -13.81 -2.67
C ALA A 363 -15.43 -12.46 -1.97
N GLY A 364 -14.60 -11.57 -2.51
CA GLY A 364 -14.33 -10.26 -1.89
C GLY A 364 -13.03 -10.24 -1.07
N SER A 365 -12.92 -9.22 -0.23
CA SER A 365 -11.77 -8.99 0.65
C SER A 365 -12.18 -8.11 1.82
N LEU A 366 -11.56 -8.31 2.99
CA LEU A 366 -11.77 -7.43 4.14
C LEU A 366 -11.29 -5.99 3.87
N GLY A 367 -10.33 -5.83 2.96
CA GLY A 367 -9.82 -4.51 2.54
C GLY A 367 -10.81 -3.68 1.74
N VAL A 368 -11.83 -4.27 1.08
CA VAL A 368 -12.76 -3.54 0.21
C VAL A 368 -14.07 -3.20 0.93
N ARG A 369 -14.72 -2.09 0.55
CA ARG A 369 -15.98 -1.62 1.18
C ARG A 369 -17.14 -2.61 1.09
N THR A 370 -17.16 -3.46 0.06
CA THR A 370 -18.16 -4.52 -0.09
C THR A 370 -17.94 -5.69 0.87
N GLY A 371 -16.78 -5.75 1.52
CA GLY A 371 -16.41 -6.78 2.48
C GLY A 371 -16.04 -8.11 1.83
N LEU A 372 -15.91 -9.11 2.71
CA LEU A 372 -15.61 -10.50 2.39
C LEU A 372 -16.86 -11.36 2.62
N HIS A 373 -17.22 -12.16 1.63
CA HIS A 373 -18.23 -13.21 1.73
C HIS A 373 -17.54 -14.57 1.70
N VAL A 374 -17.68 -15.34 2.77
CA VAL A 374 -17.14 -16.72 2.86
C VAL A 374 -18.30 -17.69 3.00
N ALA A 375 -18.38 -18.65 2.08
CA ALA A 375 -19.22 -19.83 2.20
C ALA A 375 -18.38 -20.97 2.75
N LEU A 376 -18.71 -21.43 3.95
CA LEU A 376 -18.10 -22.62 4.54
C LEU A 376 -18.61 -23.89 3.83
N PRO A 377 -17.80 -24.96 3.81
CA PRO A 377 -18.26 -26.22 3.25
C PRO A 377 -19.51 -26.73 4.00
N PHE A 378 -20.44 -27.35 3.27
CA PHE A 378 -21.73 -27.80 3.82
C PHE A 378 -21.57 -28.72 5.04
N PHE A 379 -20.49 -29.50 5.07
CA PHE A 379 -20.19 -30.45 6.13
C PHE A 379 -19.70 -29.78 7.43
N ALA A 380 -19.45 -28.47 7.45
CA ALA A 380 -19.18 -27.72 8.68
C ALA A 380 -20.35 -27.76 9.68
N GLY A 381 -21.56 -28.12 9.22
CA GLY A 381 -22.73 -28.31 10.07
C GLY A 381 -22.82 -29.67 10.78
N PHE A 382 -22.00 -30.66 10.40
CA PHE A 382 -22.08 -32.01 10.97
C PHE A 382 -21.37 -32.09 12.32
N LYS A 383 -22.11 -32.47 13.37
CA LYS A 383 -21.53 -32.66 14.72
C LYS A 383 -21.07 -34.09 14.94
N THR A 384 -21.80 -35.05 14.38
CA THR A 384 -21.49 -36.48 14.55
C THR A 384 -21.53 -37.21 13.22
N THR A 385 -20.89 -38.39 13.18
CA THR A 385 -20.92 -39.28 12.01
C THR A 385 -22.33 -39.74 11.67
N LYS A 386 -23.20 -39.86 12.69
CA LYS A 386 -24.61 -40.21 12.51
C LYS A 386 -25.36 -39.11 11.75
N ASP A 387 -25.12 -37.85 12.12
CA ASP A 387 -25.74 -36.69 11.44
C ASP A 387 -25.32 -36.65 9.96
N ALA A 388 -24.02 -36.88 9.70
CA ALA A 388 -23.50 -36.93 8.33
C ALA A 388 -24.11 -38.09 7.54
N LEU A 389 -24.20 -39.29 8.12
CA LEU A 389 -24.82 -40.47 7.49
C LEU A 389 -26.30 -40.24 7.19
N GLU A 390 -27.06 -39.67 8.11
CA GLU A 390 -28.47 -39.37 7.92
C GLU A 390 -28.67 -38.36 6.79
N TYR A 391 -27.86 -37.29 6.77
CA TYR A 391 -27.85 -36.30 5.68
C TYR A 391 -27.58 -36.96 4.32
N PHE A 392 -26.57 -37.81 4.25
CA PHE A 392 -26.20 -38.46 2.99
C PHE A 392 -27.24 -39.49 2.52
N LYS A 393 -27.83 -40.26 3.44
CA LYS A 393 -28.94 -41.18 3.11
C LYS A 393 -30.16 -40.45 2.59
N GLN A 394 -30.47 -39.27 3.13
CA GLN A 394 -31.64 -38.49 2.73
C GLN A 394 -31.43 -37.77 1.39
N ASN A 395 -30.27 -37.12 1.21
CA ASN A 395 -30.03 -36.22 0.07
C ASN A 395 -29.28 -36.90 -1.09
N HIS A 396 -28.49 -37.94 -0.81
CA HIS A 396 -27.62 -38.62 -1.77
C HIS A 396 -27.69 -40.15 -1.63
N PRO A 397 -28.89 -40.77 -1.67
CA PRO A 397 -29.10 -42.16 -1.25
C PRO A 397 -28.26 -43.18 -2.02
N ASN A 398 -28.02 -42.95 -3.32
CA ASN A 398 -27.34 -43.90 -4.19
C ASN A 398 -26.03 -43.36 -4.79
N CYS A 399 -25.86 -42.04 -4.84
CA CYS A 399 -24.69 -41.43 -5.45
C CYS A 399 -24.37 -40.03 -4.90
N ILE A 400 -23.08 -39.69 -4.89
CA ILE A 400 -22.57 -38.34 -4.63
C ILE A 400 -22.00 -37.78 -5.94
N ASP A 401 -22.28 -36.51 -6.23
CA ASP A 401 -21.61 -35.77 -7.27
C ASP A 401 -20.23 -35.29 -6.74
N TYR A 402 -19.15 -35.68 -7.42
CA TYR A 402 -17.79 -35.29 -7.03
C TYR A 402 -16.92 -35.05 -8.26
N PHE A 403 -16.36 -33.84 -8.37
CA PHE A 403 -15.63 -33.38 -9.57
C PHE A 403 -16.39 -33.64 -10.89
N GLY A 404 -17.72 -33.47 -10.87
CA GLY A 404 -18.59 -33.68 -12.04
C GLY A 404 -18.89 -35.15 -12.38
N HIS A 405 -18.55 -36.09 -11.49
CA HIS A 405 -18.83 -37.51 -11.65
C HIS A 405 -19.80 -38.01 -10.56
N LYS A 406 -20.78 -38.84 -10.96
CA LYS A 406 -21.69 -39.52 -10.03
C LYS A 406 -21.04 -40.79 -9.50
N ILE A 407 -20.69 -40.79 -8.23
CA ILE A 407 -20.03 -41.91 -7.56
C ILE A 407 -21.07 -42.68 -6.78
N GLY A 408 -21.23 -43.97 -7.09
CA GLY A 408 -22.12 -44.85 -6.34
C GLY A 408 -21.58 -45.13 -4.94
N VAL A 409 -22.35 -44.82 -3.90
CA VAL A 409 -21.96 -45.03 -2.50
C VAL A 409 -23.04 -45.83 -1.77
N GLN A 410 -22.63 -46.93 -1.13
CA GLN A 410 -23.50 -47.70 -0.24
C GLN A 410 -23.25 -47.26 1.22
N TRP A 411 -24.13 -46.42 1.74
CA TRP A 411 -23.98 -45.79 3.06
C TRP A 411 -24.02 -46.75 4.25
N ASP A 412 -24.67 -47.91 4.09
CA ASP A 412 -24.78 -48.94 5.13
C ASP A 412 -23.54 -49.86 5.24
N THR A 413 -22.48 -49.57 4.49
CA THR A 413 -21.23 -50.34 4.52
C THR A 413 -20.19 -49.64 5.40
N PRO A 414 -19.18 -50.38 5.94
CA PRO A 414 -18.07 -49.76 6.67
C PRO A 414 -17.35 -48.67 5.88
N ARG A 415 -17.28 -48.81 4.54
CA ARG A 415 -16.71 -47.78 3.65
C ARG A 415 -17.59 -46.53 3.56
N GLY A 416 -18.90 -46.68 3.57
CA GLY A 416 -19.86 -45.56 3.61
C GLY A 416 -19.79 -44.80 4.93
N GLU A 417 -19.69 -45.51 6.05
CA GLU A 417 -19.48 -44.93 7.38
C GLU A 417 -18.13 -44.21 7.49
N GLU A 418 -17.05 -44.81 6.97
CA GLU A 418 -15.72 -44.19 6.92
C GLU A 418 -15.71 -42.92 6.05
N LEU A 419 -16.40 -42.94 4.91
CA LEU A 419 -16.58 -41.77 4.06
C LEU A 419 -17.35 -40.68 4.80
N ALA A 420 -18.48 -41.00 5.43
CA ALA A 420 -19.26 -40.04 6.21
C ALA A 420 -18.45 -39.45 7.38
N ALA A 421 -17.64 -40.26 8.07
CA ALA A 421 -16.76 -39.79 9.14
C ALA A 421 -15.70 -38.78 8.66
N SER A 422 -15.30 -38.84 7.38
CA SER A 422 -14.37 -37.87 6.78
C SER A 422 -14.99 -36.48 6.55
N TYR A 423 -16.32 -36.36 6.63
CA TYR A 423 -17.03 -35.08 6.53
C TYR A 423 -17.29 -34.41 7.89
N VAL A 424 -17.21 -35.16 8.99
CA VAL A 424 -17.35 -34.60 10.34
C VAL A 424 -16.05 -33.88 10.72
N MET A 425 -16.12 -32.66 11.25
CA MET A 425 -14.95 -31.88 11.65
C MET A 425 -15.05 -31.47 13.13
N SER A 426 -13.92 -31.41 13.84
CA SER A 426 -13.90 -30.81 15.18
C SER A 426 -14.16 -29.30 15.12
N GLU A 427 -14.57 -28.74 16.26
CA GLU A 427 -14.72 -27.28 16.39
C GLU A 427 -13.40 -26.54 16.12
N ASN A 428 -12.28 -27.16 16.47
CA ASN A 428 -10.94 -26.63 16.20
C ASN A 428 -10.64 -26.57 14.70
N ALA A 429 -11.01 -27.60 13.93
CA ALA A 429 -10.88 -27.61 12.48
C ALA A 429 -11.75 -26.51 11.84
N ILE A 430 -12.98 -26.33 12.31
CA ILE A 430 -13.87 -25.27 11.81
C ILE A 430 -13.30 -23.88 12.10
N ARG A 431 -12.80 -23.65 13.33
CA ARG A 431 -12.14 -22.38 13.71
C ARG A 431 -10.90 -22.10 12.86
N PHE A 432 -10.08 -23.13 12.58
CA PHE A 432 -8.95 -23.02 11.68
C PHE A 432 -9.37 -22.58 10.28
N ILE A 433 -10.37 -23.23 9.67
CA ILE A 433 -10.86 -22.89 8.32
C ILE A 433 -11.32 -21.43 8.28
N MET A 434 -12.12 -20.99 9.25
CA MET A 434 -12.59 -19.61 9.33
C MET A 434 -11.44 -18.61 9.40
N LEU A 435 -10.46 -18.87 10.27
CA LEU A 435 -9.34 -17.94 10.47
C LEU A 435 -8.41 -17.89 9.26
N ARG A 436 -8.14 -19.05 8.66
CA ARG A 436 -7.40 -19.18 7.41
C ARG A 436 -8.05 -18.37 6.29
N ASP A 437 -9.37 -18.50 6.10
CA ASP A 437 -10.08 -17.79 5.03
C ASP A 437 -10.06 -16.27 5.22
N LEU A 438 -10.12 -15.81 6.48
CA LEU A 438 -9.96 -14.39 6.81
C LEU A 438 -8.57 -13.89 6.40
N TYR A 439 -7.50 -14.62 6.76
CA TYR A 439 -6.13 -14.22 6.40
C TYR A 439 -5.83 -14.33 4.90
N ALA A 440 -6.42 -15.32 4.21
CA ALA A 440 -6.29 -15.44 2.76
C ALA A 440 -6.93 -14.26 2.00
N HIS A 441 -7.86 -13.53 2.64
CA HIS A 441 -8.63 -12.45 2.03
C HIS A 441 -8.52 -11.10 2.75
N ASP A 442 -7.55 -10.93 3.65
CA ASP A 442 -7.39 -9.73 4.48
C ASP A 442 -7.06 -8.48 3.63
N GLY A 443 -6.15 -8.62 2.66
CA GLY A 443 -5.65 -7.50 1.85
C GLY A 443 -6.38 -7.25 0.53
N TYR A 444 -6.29 -6.01 0.03
CA TYR A 444 -6.74 -5.61 -1.32
C TYR A 444 -6.17 -6.48 -2.45
N SER A 445 -4.97 -7.04 -2.24
CA SER A 445 -4.33 -7.95 -3.19
C SER A 445 -5.18 -9.18 -3.47
N ALA A 446 -5.91 -9.72 -2.48
CA ALA A 446 -6.74 -10.91 -2.64
C ALA A 446 -7.83 -10.74 -3.72
N LEU A 447 -8.32 -9.51 -3.90
CA LEU A 447 -9.31 -9.17 -4.94
C LEU A 447 -8.65 -8.65 -6.22
N ALA A 448 -7.68 -7.74 -6.10
CA ALA A 448 -7.19 -6.98 -7.23
C ALA A 448 -6.07 -7.68 -8.01
N GLN A 449 -5.33 -8.63 -7.42
CA GLN A 449 -4.09 -9.15 -7.99
C GLN A 449 -4.29 -9.77 -9.37
N ARG A 450 -5.36 -10.56 -9.58
CA ARG A 450 -5.64 -11.20 -10.88
C ARG A 450 -5.97 -10.17 -11.95
N SER A 451 -6.74 -9.14 -11.60
CA SER A 451 -7.13 -8.06 -12.51
C SER A 451 -5.94 -7.15 -12.84
N ILE A 452 -5.13 -6.79 -11.83
CA ILE A 452 -3.90 -6.00 -12.00
C ILE A 452 -2.93 -6.76 -12.88
N SER A 453 -2.63 -8.03 -12.56
CA SER A 453 -1.76 -8.89 -13.36
C SER A 453 -2.23 -8.98 -14.82
N TRP A 454 -3.52 -9.24 -15.05
CA TRP A 454 -4.07 -9.26 -16.41
C TRP A 454 -3.91 -7.92 -17.14
N SER A 455 -4.17 -6.81 -16.44
CA SER A 455 -4.02 -5.46 -17.00
C SER A 455 -2.56 -5.18 -17.37
N THR A 456 -1.61 -5.55 -16.50
CA THR A 456 -0.17 -5.41 -16.73
C THR A 456 0.29 -6.23 -17.94
N TRP A 457 -0.06 -7.53 -18.00
CA TRP A 457 0.34 -8.39 -19.12
C TRP A 457 -0.27 -7.94 -20.45
N THR A 458 -1.53 -7.53 -20.47
CA THR A 458 -2.19 -7.01 -21.69
C THR A 458 -1.63 -5.65 -22.13
N SER A 459 -1.20 -4.79 -21.21
CA SER A 459 -0.47 -3.57 -21.54
C SER A 459 0.88 -3.89 -22.21
N PHE A 460 1.65 -4.84 -21.68
CA PHE A 460 2.89 -5.29 -22.31
C PHE A 460 2.63 -5.88 -23.71
N THR A 461 1.63 -6.75 -23.85
CA THR A 461 1.20 -7.29 -25.14
C THR A 461 0.94 -6.18 -26.16
N SER A 462 0.24 -5.12 -25.75
CA SER A 462 -0.09 -3.99 -26.63
C SER A 462 1.17 -3.21 -27.06
N ILE A 463 2.08 -2.94 -26.12
CA ILE A 463 3.34 -2.24 -26.39
C ILE A 463 4.24 -3.05 -27.33
N PHE A 464 4.44 -4.34 -27.04
CA PHE A 464 5.28 -5.21 -27.88
C PHE A 464 4.68 -5.45 -29.25
N THR A 465 3.35 -5.60 -29.33
CA THR A 465 2.65 -5.72 -30.60
C THR A 465 2.84 -4.45 -31.43
N TYR A 466 2.68 -3.27 -30.85
CA TYR A 466 2.94 -2.00 -31.55
C TYR A 466 4.39 -1.91 -32.04
N TRP A 467 5.35 -2.24 -31.17
CA TRP A 467 6.77 -2.17 -31.50
C TRP A 467 7.16 -3.13 -32.62
N LEU A 468 6.77 -4.40 -32.54
CA LEU A 468 7.11 -5.42 -33.54
C LEU A 468 6.35 -5.22 -34.85
N HIS A 469 5.07 -4.87 -34.79
CA HIS A 469 4.28 -4.56 -35.98
C HIS A 469 4.87 -3.39 -36.78
N LYS A 470 5.43 -2.39 -36.09
CA LYS A 470 6.04 -1.21 -36.71
C LYS A 470 7.51 -1.41 -37.11
N SER A 471 8.25 -2.24 -36.39
CA SER A 471 9.71 -2.40 -36.57
C SER A 471 10.10 -3.58 -37.47
N ALA A 472 9.22 -4.56 -37.69
CA ALA A 472 9.54 -5.73 -38.50
C ALA A 472 9.65 -5.38 -39.99
N ARG A 473 10.83 -5.61 -40.58
CA ARG A 473 11.09 -5.44 -42.03
C ARG A 473 10.33 -6.43 -42.92
N ILE A 474 9.94 -7.59 -42.38
CA ILE A 474 9.20 -8.62 -43.10
C ILE A 474 7.75 -8.57 -42.61
N CYS A 475 6.82 -8.22 -43.50
CA CYS A 475 5.37 -8.09 -43.25
C CYS A 475 4.90 -6.98 -42.28
N GLY A 476 5.77 -6.12 -41.75
CA GLY A 476 5.40 -5.00 -40.88
C GLY A 476 4.38 -4.05 -41.51
N GLY A 477 3.49 -3.49 -40.69
CA GLY A 477 2.43 -2.58 -41.15
C GLY A 477 1.21 -3.24 -41.82
N THR A 478 1.19 -4.57 -41.99
CA THR A 478 0.03 -5.29 -42.54
C THR A 478 -0.93 -5.78 -41.46
N ALA A 479 -2.24 -5.82 -41.74
CA ALA A 479 -3.25 -6.33 -40.80
C ALA A 479 -2.95 -7.77 -40.33
N MET A 480 -2.44 -8.62 -41.23
CA MET A 480 -2.04 -9.99 -40.89
C MET A 480 -0.88 -10.04 -39.89
N SER A 481 0.15 -9.19 -40.05
CA SER A 481 1.24 -9.12 -39.08
C SER A 481 0.76 -8.68 -37.69
N PHE A 482 -0.20 -7.74 -37.63
CA PHE A 482 -0.80 -7.32 -36.38
C PHE A 482 -1.56 -8.48 -35.71
N ILE A 483 -2.44 -9.16 -36.46
CA ILE A 483 -3.24 -10.28 -35.94
C ILE A 483 -2.34 -11.40 -35.40
N THR A 484 -1.33 -11.81 -36.16
CA THR A 484 -0.41 -12.89 -35.76
C THR A 484 0.39 -12.49 -34.51
N THR A 485 0.98 -11.28 -34.52
CA THR A 485 1.81 -10.79 -33.41
C THR A 485 0.96 -10.62 -32.14
N TYR A 486 -0.22 -10.00 -32.26
CA TYR A 486 -1.12 -9.80 -31.14
C TYR A 486 -1.62 -11.13 -30.57
N SER A 487 -1.99 -12.09 -31.42
CA SER A 487 -2.45 -13.43 -30.99
C SER A 487 -1.35 -14.20 -30.24
N LEU A 488 -0.09 -14.07 -30.67
CA LEU A 488 1.04 -14.68 -29.98
C LEU A 488 1.25 -14.05 -28.59
N PHE A 489 1.27 -12.71 -28.50
CA PHE A 489 1.49 -12.04 -27.23
C PHE A 489 0.31 -12.12 -26.27
N ILE A 490 -0.94 -12.17 -26.75
CA ILE A 490 -2.09 -12.34 -25.87
C ILE A 490 -2.13 -13.75 -25.28
N THR A 491 -1.69 -14.76 -26.05
CA THR A 491 -1.53 -16.14 -25.55
C THR A 491 -0.44 -16.21 -24.49
N ALA A 492 0.70 -15.56 -24.73
CA ALA A 492 1.78 -15.45 -23.74
C ALA A 492 1.33 -14.70 -22.47
N ALA A 493 0.59 -13.59 -22.62
CA ALA A 493 0.01 -12.85 -21.50
C ALA A 493 -0.99 -13.69 -20.69
N TRP A 494 -1.84 -14.47 -21.36
CA TRP A 494 -2.76 -15.39 -20.70
C TRP A 494 -2.02 -16.45 -19.89
N PHE A 495 -0.99 -17.07 -20.49
CA PHE A 495 -0.14 -18.05 -19.83
C PHE A 495 0.56 -17.44 -18.60
N ALA A 496 1.22 -16.30 -18.77
CA ALA A 496 1.92 -15.60 -17.70
C ALA A 496 0.97 -15.18 -16.57
N ASN A 497 -0.20 -14.62 -16.90
CA ASN A 497 -1.22 -14.25 -15.91
C ASN A 497 -1.75 -15.47 -15.14
N LYS A 498 -1.97 -16.60 -15.81
CA LYS A 498 -2.42 -17.84 -15.17
C LYS A 498 -1.39 -18.36 -14.16
N HIS A 499 -0.11 -18.42 -14.56
CA HIS A 499 0.96 -18.89 -13.68
C HIS A 499 1.26 -17.92 -12.53
N TRP A 500 1.21 -16.61 -12.79
CA TRP A 500 1.31 -15.60 -11.74
C TRP A 500 0.19 -15.73 -10.71
N HIS A 501 -1.04 -15.97 -11.16
CA HIS A 501 -2.17 -16.20 -10.27
C HIS A 501 -2.01 -17.48 -9.44
N TYR A 502 -1.49 -18.56 -10.02
CA TYR A 502 -1.20 -19.80 -9.29
C TYR A 502 -0.12 -19.59 -8.23
N LEU A 503 0.98 -18.92 -8.57
CA LEU A 503 2.04 -18.59 -7.61
C LEU A 503 1.51 -17.71 -6.47
N TYR A 504 0.71 -16.71 -6.80
CA TYR A 504 0.09 -15.85 -5.80
C TYR A 504 -0.81 -16.65 -4.85
N ARG A 505 -1.73 -17.46 -5.39
CA ARG A 505 -2.60 -18.33 -4.59
C ARG A 505 -1.80 -19.27 -3.70
N TYR A 506 -0.76 -19.89 -4.26
CA TYR A 506 0.16 -20.73 -3.50
C TYR A 506 0.76 -20.02 -2.28
N ILE A 507 1.34 -18.84 -2.48
CA ILE A 507 1.96 -18.07 -1.40
C ILE A 507 0.90 -17.66 -0.37
N THR A 508 -0.27 -17.20 -0.82
CA THR A 508 -1.36 -16.76 0.05
C THR A 508 -1.93 -17.90 0.88
N ASP A 509 -2.15 -19.07 0.29
CA ASP A 509 -2.70 -20.23 0.99
C ASP A 509 -1.73 -20.72 2.08
N ILE A 510 -0.45 -20.84 1.75
CA ILE A 510 0.60 -21.26 2.69
C ILE A 510 0.77 -20.23 3.83
N TYR A 511 0.75 -18.94 3.50
CA TYR A 511 0.78 -17.87 4.49
C TYR A 511 -0.44 -17.93 5.43
N ALA A 512 -1.64 -17.99 4.86
CA ALA A 512 -2.88 -18.03 5.63
C ALA A 512 -2.94 -19.25 6.56
N ASP A 513 -2.55 -20.43 6.07
CA ASP A 513 -2.44 -21.65 6.88
C ASP A 513 -1.45 -21.47 8.03
N SER A 514 -0.27 -20.89 7.75
CA SER A 514 0.77 -20.69 8.76
C SER A 514 0.32 -19.77 9.89
N VAL A 515 -0.32 -18.65 9.55
CA VAL A 515 -0.77 -17.67 10.54
C VAL A 515 -1.96 -18.22 11.33
N ALA A 516 -2.91 -18.86 10.66
CA ALA A 516 -4.04 -19.50 11.32
C ALA A 516 -3.57 -20.59 12.30
N ALA A 517 -2.61 -21.44 11.90
CA ALA A 517 -2.07 -22.49 12.77
C ALA A 517 -1.25 -21.93 13.95
N ARG A 518 -0.50 -20.85 13.75
CA ARG A 518 0.27 -20.18 14.83
C ARG A 518 -0.60 -19.48 15.85
N SER A 519 -1.87 -19.22 15.55
CA SER A 519 -2.78 -18.52 16.44
C SER A 519 -3.04 -19.29 17.75
N SER A 520 -3.06 -20.63 17.72
CA SER A 520 -3.04 -21.47 18.93
C SER A 520 -2.79 -22.94 18.59
N PHE A 521 -2.41 -23.75 19.59
CA PHE A 521 -2.29 -25.21 19.45
C PHE A 521 -3.56 -25.85 18.89
N ALA A 522 -4.72 -25.44 19.39
CA ALA A 522 -6.01 -25.90 18.90
C ALA A 522 -6.20 -25.66 17.39
N HIS A 523 -5.78 -24.51 16.87
CA HIS A 523 -5.90 -24.20 15.44
C HIS A 523 -4.93 -25.05 14.59
N SER A 524 -3.71 -25.29 15.07
CA SER A 524 -2.76 -26.17 14.36
C SER A 524 -3.27 -27.60 14.26
N GLU A 525 -3.75 -28.18 15.36
CA GLU A 525 -4.34 -29.53 15.35
C GLU A 525 -5.62 -29.59 14.50
N GLY A 526 -6.44 -28.53 14.56
CA GLY A 526 -7.61 -28.39 13.69
C GLY A 526 -7.25 -28.37 12.20
N GLY A 527 -6.18 -27.66 11.82
CA GLY A 527 -5.71 -27.62 10.43
C GLY A 527 -5.16 -28.97 9.94
N LYS A 528 -4.43 -29.69 10.79
CA LYS A 528 -3.96 -31.07 10.50
C LYS A 528 -5.14 -32.02 10.27
N GLU A 529 -6.14 -31.97 11.16
CA GLU A 529 -7.37 -32.77 11.03
C GLU A 529 -8.09 -32.47 9.72
N PHE A 530 -8.26 -31.18 9.39
CA PHE A 530 -8.98 -30.74 8.21
C PHE A 530 -8.36 -31.29 6.92
N TYR A 531 -7.06 -31.04 6.68
CA TYR A 531 -6.40 -31.52 5.47
C TYR A 531 -6.29 -33.04 5.42
N TRP A 532 -6.04 -33.70 6.56
CA TRP A 532 -6.01 -35.15 6.62
C TRP A 532 -7.34 -35.78 6.20
N LYS A 533 -8.46 -35.26 6.70
CA LYS A 533 -9.81 -35.73 6.33
C LYS A 533 -10.13 -35.46 4.86
N GLN A 534 -9.66 -34.34 4.30
CA GLN A 534 -9.80 -34.03 2.88
C GLN A 534 -9.03 -35.04 2.00
N LEU A 535 -7.77 -35.34 2.33
CA LEU A 535 -6.96 -36.36 1.66
C LEU A 535 -7.58 -37.76 1.80
N LYS A 536 -8.09 -38.11 2.98
CA LYS A 536 -8.77 -39.39 3.24
C LYS A 536 -10.02 -39.54 2.38
N ARG A 537 -10.88 -38.52 2.34
CA ARG A 537 -12.08 -38.48 1.50
C ARG A 537 -11.75 -38.69 0.03
N ASN A 538 -10.77 -37.95 -0.48
CA ASN A 538 -10.34 -38.04 -1.87
C ASN A 538 -9.85 -39.43 -2.25
N ARG A 539 -9.11 -40.12 -1.37
CA ARG A 539 -8.66 -41.50 -1.59
C ARG A 539 -9.83 -42.48 -1.67
N ILE A 540 -10.74 -42.41 -0.70
CA ILE A 540 -11.91 -43.30 -0.65
C ILE A 540 -12.76 -43.16 -1.92
N LEU A 541 -13.07 -41.92 -2.32
CA LEU A 541 -13.86 -41.65 -3.53
C LEU A 541 -13.12 -42.10 -4.80
N ARG A 542 -11.82 -41.87 -4.87
CA ARG A 542 -10.98 -42.34 -5.99
C ARG A 542 -11.02 -43.86 -6.13
N ASP A 543 -10.96 -44.60 -5.02
CA ASP A 543 -10.98 -46.07 -5.03
C ASP A 543 -12.37 -46.62 -5.41
N MET A 544 -13.43 -45.84 -5.18
CA MET A 544 -14.80 -46.20 -5.56
C MET A 544 -15.08 -45.99 -7.05
N HIS A 545 -14.42 -45.04 -7.73
CA HIS A 545 -14.73 -44.71 -9.11
C HIS A 545 -13.48 -44.47 -10.00
N PRO A 546 -13.24 -45.31 -11.02
CA PRO A 546 -12.05 -45.21 -11.87
C PRO A 546 -11.87 -43.87 -12.61
N SER A 547 -12.95 -43.11 -12.87
CA SER A 547 -12.84 -41.81 -13.55
C SER A 547 -12.11 -40.75 -12.74
N LEU A 548 -11.92 -40.97 -11.43
CA LEU A 548 -11.20 -40.04 -10.57
C LEU A 548 -9.68 -40.28 -10.56
N LEU A 549 -9.19 -41.41 -11.10
CA LEU A 549 -7.75 -41.71 -11.22
C LEU A 549 -6.92 -40.59 -11.91
N PRO A 550 -7.39 -39.94 -13.01
CA PRO A 550 -6.64 -38.85 -13.63
C PRO A 550 -6.69 -37.54 -12.82
N VAL A 551 -7.68 -37.37 -11.92
CA VAL A 551 -7.92 -36.12 -11.17
C VAL A 551 -7.29 -36.17 -9.78
N ILE A 552 -7.30 -37.33 -9.12
CA ILE A 552 -6.87 -37.50 -7.74
C ILE A 552 -5.63 -38.40 -7.66
N THR A 553 -4.60 -37.95 -6.96
CA THR A 553 -3.35 -38.69 -6.72
C THR A 553 -3.51 -39.78 -5.65
N LEU A 554 -2.50 -40.66 -5.47
CA LEU A 554 -2.61 -41.80 -4.55
C LEU A 554 -2.66 -41.35 -3.08
N SER A 555 -2.03 -40.21 -2.78
CA SER A 555 -2.08 -39.55 -1.47
C SER A 555 -3.43 -38.89 -1.20
N GLY A 556 -4.33 -38.77 -2.20
CA GLY A 556 -5.59 -38.05 -2.08
C GLY A 556 -5.50 -36.58 -2.45
N ASP A 557 -4.38 -36.12 -3.01
CA ASP A 557 -4.26 -34.74 -3.51
C ASP A 557 -4.95 -34.57 -4.87
N VAL A 558 -5.46 -33.36 -5.15
CA VAL A 558 -6.20 -33.05 -6.38
C VAL A 558 -5.26 -32.44 -7.41
N ARG A 559 -5.26 -32.95 -8.63
CA ARG A 559 -4.40 -32.42 -9.71
C ARG A 559 -4.96 -31.12 -10.25
N GLY A 560 -4.08 -30.14 -10.43
CA GLY A 560 -4.41 -28.85 -11.08
C GLY A 560 -4.94 -27.77 -10.12
N ILE A 561 -5.01 -28.03 -8.82
CA ILE A 561 -5.20 -26.96 -7.82
C ILE A 561 -3.91 -26.15 -7.63
N PRO A 562 -3.99 -24.84 -7.29
CA PRO A 562 -2.80 -24.00 -7.10
C PRO A 562 -1.87 -24.49 -5.99
N THR A 563 -2.45 -25.02 -4.91
CA THR A 563 -1.72 -25.41 -3.69
C THR A 563 -2.12 -26.83 -3.32
N SER A 564 -1.18 -27.76 -3.37
CA SER A 564 -1.38 -29.17 -3.00
C SER A 564 -1.91 -29.31 -1.57
N ILE A 565 -2.97 -30.11 -1.37
CA ILE A 565 -3.53 -30.39 -0.03
C ILE A 565 -2.48 -31.08 0.84
N LEU A 566 -1.69 -31.98 0.25
CA LEU A 566 -0.62 -32.69 0.94
C LEU A 566 0.46 -31.72 1.43
N MET A 567 0.87 -30.78 0.58
CA MET A 567 1.86 -29.77 0.97
C MET A 567 1.36 -28.87 2.09
N ARG A 568 0.08 -28.47 2.07
CA ARG A 568 -0.55 -27.70 3.15
C ARG A 568 -0.54 -28.48 4.46
N TYR A 569 -0.86 -29.77 4.41
CA TYR A 569 -0.79 -30.67 5.56
C TYR A 569 0.64 -30.81 6.11
N ASP A 570 1.62 -31.08 5.26
CA ASP A 570 3.03 -31.26 5.66
C ASP A 570 3.61 -29.98 6.28
N HIS A 571 3.24 -28.81 5.73
CA HIS A 571 3.66 -27.52 6.28
C HIS A 571 3.13 -27.27 7.70
N LEU A 572 1.93 -27.78 8.03
CA LEU A 572 1.38 -27.71 9.38
C LEU A 572 2.00 -28.71 10.35
N LYS A 573 2.51 -29.84 9.85
CA LYS A 573 3.16 -30.88 10.66
C LYS A 573 4.43 -30.35 11.34
N ASN A 574 5.22 -29.59 10.59
CA ASN A 574 6.55 -29.12 11.02
C ASN A 574 6.53 -27.86 11.90
N MET A 575 5.36 -27.25 12.16
CA MET A 575 5.29 -25.99 12.90
C MET A 575 5.49 -26.13 14.42
N TYR A 576 5.39 -27.34 14.96
CA TYR A 576 5.51 -27.57 16.41
C TYR A 576 6.88 -28.09 16.86
N ASP A 577 7.65 -28.73 15.98
CA ASP A 577 9.03 -29.15 16.29
C ASP A 577 9.97 -27.94 16.46
N ILE A 578 9.58 -26.75 15.95
CA ILE A 578 10.38 -25.51 15.99
C ILE A 578 10.22 -24.75 17.33
N LYS A 579 9.35 -25.19 18.25
CA LYS A 579 9.21 -24.54 19.56
C LYS A 579 10.23 -25.00 20.61
N GLU A 580 10.95 -26.10 20.38
CA GLU A 580 11.95 -26.57 21.35
C GLU A 580 13.39 -26.18 20.98
N ASP A 581 13.70 -25.99 19.70
CA ASP A 581 15.01 -25.49 19.28
C ASP A 581 14.85 -24.21 18.46
N ASN A 582 15.33 -23.09 19.01
CA ASN A 582 15.65 -21.79 18.41
C ASN A 582 14.87 -21.35 17.15
N MET A 583 14.34 -20.11 17.17
CA MET A 583 13.85 -19.40 15.99
C MET A 583 14.89 -19.37 14.84
N VAL A 584 14.95 -20.43 14.05
CA VAL A 584 15.55 -20.42 12.74
C VAL A 584 14.40 -20.14 11.79
N LEU A 585 14.46 -18.92 11.24
CA LEU A 585 13.69 -18.51 10.09
C LEU A 585 13.90 -19.60 9.02
N VAL A 586 12.91 -20.47 8.80
CA VAL A 586 12.87 -21.29 7.58
C VAL A 586 12.57 -20.32 6.44
N VAL A 587 13.63 -19.70 5.94
CA VAL A 587 13.68 -19.09 4.63
C VAL A 587 13.31 -20.21 3.67
N VAL A 588 12.15 -20.08 3.04
CA VAL A 588 11.80 -20.88 1.88
C VAL A 588 12.94 -20.71 0.89
N ASN A 589 13.71 -21.78 0.65
CA ASN A 589 14.71 -21.88 -0.40
C ASN A 589 14.02 -21.74 -1.78
N LEU A 590 13.64 -20.51 -2.10
CA LEU A 590 13.47 -20.05 -3.46
C LEU A 590 14.87 -19.73 -3.96
N ASN A 591 15.46 -20.68 -4.68
CA ASN A 591 16.62 -20.42 -5.53
C ASN A 591 16.22 -19.41 -6.62
N ILE A 592 16.18 -18.14 -6.24
CA ILE A 592 16.28 -16.99 -7.12
C ILE A 592 17.54 -16.29 -6.62
N PHE A 593 18.59 -16.33 -7.46
CA PHE A 593 19.85 -15.65 -7.25
C PHE A 593 19.63 -14.22 -6.74
N ILE A 594 19.84 -14.01 -5.44
CA ILE A 594 20.19 -12.72 -4.88
C ILE A 594 21.57 -12.96 -4.26
N ILE A 595 22.59 -12.49 -4.96
CA ILE A 595 23.95 -12.39 -4.43
C ILE A 595 23.90 -11.28 -3.40
N GLU A 596 23.91 -11.63 -2.12
CA GLU A 596 24.26 -10.70 -1.04
C GLU A 596 25.69 -10.98 -0.62
N ASP A 597 26.49 -9.90 -0.65
CA ASP A 597 27.85 -9.82 -0.15
C ASP A 597 27.90 -10.27 1.31
N LEU A 598 28.58 -11.39 1.56
CA LEU A 598 29.05 -11.75 2.89
C LEU A 598 30.34 -10.97 3.14
N ASN A 599 30.27 -9.96 4.01
CA ASN A 599 31.45 -9.38 4.64
C ASN A 599 32.10 -10.46 5.53
N GLU A 600 33.36 -10.77 5.24
CA GLU A 600 34.30 -11.37 6.19
C GLU A 600 34.48 -10.42 7.37
N GLU A 601 34.14 -10.86 8.58
CA GLU A 601 34.93 -10.68 9.81
C GLU A 601 34.24 -11.42 10.97
N ASP A 602 35.07 -12.06 11.80
CA ASP A 602 34.81 -12.68 13.12
C ASP A 602 34.38 -14.16 13.19
N ASP A 603 35.40 -15.01 13.10
CA ASP A 603 35.92 -15.97 14.10
C ASP A 603 35.01 -16.76 15.06
N GLU A 604 35.40 -18.04 15.21
CA GLU A 604 35.05 -19.06 16.21
C GLU A 604 33.71 -19.81 16.09
N LEU A 605 33.70 -20.85 15.24
CA LEU A 605 32.88 -22.04 15.49
C LEU A 605 33.79 -23.27 15.68
N LYS A 606 33.91 -23.69 16.94
CA LYS A 606 34.50 -24.97 17.33
C LYS A 606 33.73 -26.12 16.68
N VAL A 607 34.45 -26.89 15.88
CA VAL A 607 34.04 -28.21 15.40
C VAL A 607 33.99 -29.15 16.61
N VAL A 608 32.80 -29.63 16.95
CA VAL A 608 32.63 -30.87 17.74
C VAL A 608 32.24 -31.96 16.74
N VAL A 609 33.22 -32.81 16.44
CA VAL A 609 33.00 -34.14 15.87
C VAL A 609 32.74 -35.08 17.03
N ASP A 610 31.57 -35.69 17.04
CA ASP A 610 31.24 -37.02 17.58
C ASP A 610 29.98 -37.42 16.79
N GLY A 611 29.85 -38.55 16.12
CA GLY A 611 30.38 -39.89 16.38
C GLY A 611 29.18 -40.83 16.53
N ASP A 612 28.94 -41.64 15.50
CA ASP A 612 28.20 -42.92 15.45
C ASP A 612 26.70 -42.97 15.88
N ASP A 613 25.78 -42.90 14.90
CA ASP A 613 24.90 -43.98 14.37
C ASP A 613 23.78 -43.43 13.46
#